data_AF-A0A2W4Z2J0-F1
#
_entry.id   AF-A0A2W4Z2J0-F1
#
_cell.length_a   1.000
_cell.length_b   1.000
_cell.length_c   1.000
_cell.angle_alpha   90.00
_cell.angle_beta   90.00
_cell.angle_gamma   90.00
#
_symmetry.space_group_name_H-M   'P 1'
#
loop_
_entity.id
_entity.type
_entity.pdbx_description
1 polymer ?
#
loop_
_entity_poly.entity_id
_entity_poly.type
_entity_poly.pdbx_seq_one_letter_code
_entity_poly.pdbx_strand_id
1 'polypeptide(L)' 'MDFLSDLADSQVVLLVGAIAVFFLVSKLLFRVLSSSAGKLLALVSIVLICQYAFGISPKSLWYEVSHLPQSLARLAQQIA' A
#
# COMPACT_ATOMS: atom_id res chain seq x y z
N MET A 1 34.18 -34.49 -16.53
CA MET A 1 33.56 -33.38 -17.30
C MET A 1 32.09 -33.20 -16.94
N ASP A 2 31.48 -34.20 -16.29
CA ASP A 2 30.06 -34.24 -15.90
C ASP A 2 29.70 -33.30 -14.74
N PHE A 3 30.57 -33.14 -13.74
CA PHE A 3 30.34 -32.22 -12.60
C PHE A 3 30.22 -30.74 -13.00
N LEU A 4 30.93 -30.30 -14.06
CA LEU A 4 30.81 -28.92 -14.54
C LEU A 4 29.50 -28.68 -15.30
N SER A 5 28.94 -29.73 -15.92
CA SER A 5 27.67 -29.66 -16.64
C SER A 5 26.49 -29.70 -15.66
N ASP A 6 26.56 -30.51 -14.61
CA ASP A 6 25.56 -30.57 -13.53
C ASP A 6 25.44 -29.25 -12.74
N LEU A 7 26.57 -28.59 -12.49
CA LEU A 7 26.58 -27.24 -11.90
C LEU A 7 25.96 -26.19 -12.83
N ALA A 8 26.19 -26.29 -14.14
CA ALA A 8 25.61 -25.39 -15.12
C ALA A 8 24.09 -25.58 -15.27
N ASP A 9 23.60 -26.83 -15.30
CA ASP A 9 22.16 -27.12 -15.33
C ASP A 9 21.44 -26.60 -14.08
N SER A 10 22.00 -26.85 -12.89
CA SER A 10 21.45 -26.33 -11.63
C SER A 10 21.41 -24.80 -11.60
N GLN A 11 22.45 -24.14 -12.11
CA GLN A 11 22.51 -22.68 -12.16
C GLN A 11 21.52 -22.08 -13.17
N VAL A 12 21.31 -22.74 -14.32
CA VAL A 12 20.30 -22.32 -15.31
C VAL A 12 18.89 -22.48 -14.74
N VAL A 13 18.61 -23.57 -14.04
CA VAL A 13 17.32 -23.80 -13.36
C VAL A 13 17.08 -22.75 -12.27
N LEU A 14 18.11 -22.43 -11.47
CA LEU A 14 18.03 -21.37 -10.46
C LEU A 14 17.81 -19.99 -11.09
N LEU A 15 18.49 -19.68 -12.19
CA LEU A 15 18.36 -18.41 -12.89
C LEU A 15 16.94 -18.24 -13.46
N VAL A 16 16.42 -19.26 -14.12
CA VAL A 16 15.06 -19.27 -14.67
C VAL A 16 14.03 -19.19 -13.55
N GLY A 17 14.22 -19.94 -12.45
CA GLY A 17 13.37 -19.88 -11.28
C GLY A 17 13.35 -18.49 -10.64
N ALA A 18 14.51 -17.85 -10.48
CA ALA A 18 14.62 -16.50 -9.93
C ALA A 18 13.92 -15.46 -10.81
N ILE A 19 14.07 -15.53 -12.14
CA ILE A 19 13.40 -14.64 -13.10
C ILE A 19 11.88 -14.83 -13.02
N ALA A 20 11.40 -16.07 -12.95
CA ALA A 20 9.98 -16.38 -12.83
C ALA A 20 9.38 -15.82 -11.53
N VAL A 21 10.06 -16.02 -10.40
CA VAL A 21 9.63 -15.49 -9.09
C VAL A 21 9.63 -13.96 -9.09
N PHE A 22 10.69 -13.33 -9.61
CA PHE A 22 10.77 -11.87 -9.70
C PHE A 22 9.62 -11.28 -10.53
N PHE A 23 9.32 -11.90 -11.67
CA PHE A 23 8.22 -11.48 -12.53
C PHE A 23 6.86 -11.63 -11.82
N LEU A 24 6.69 -12.71 -11.05
CA LEU A 24 5.46 -12.97 -10.30
C LEU A 24 5.26 -11.95 -9.17
N VAL A 25 6.32 -11.61 -8.41
CA VAL A 25 6.30 -10.60 -7.35
C VAL A 25 6.05 -9.21 -7.92
N SER A 26 6.69 -8.88 -9.03
CA SER A 26 6.48 -7.60 -9.72
C SER A 26 5.04 -7.45 -10.18
N LYS A 27 4.46 -8.48 -10.82
CA LYS A 27 3.04 -8.51 -11.19
C LYS A 27 2.11 -8.38 -9.98
N LEU A 28 2.43 -9.03 -8.87
CA LEU A 28 1.64 -8.96 -7.65
C LEU A 28 1.65 -7.53 -7.08
N LEU A 29 2.82 -6.89 -7.01
CA LEU A 29 2.97 -5.49 -6.61
C LEU A 29 2.14 -4.58 -7.51
N PHE A 30 2.31 -4.63 -8.83
CA PHE A 30 1.53 -3.81 -9.76
C PHE A 30 0.02 -4.07 -9.65
N ARG A 31 -0.41 -5.32 -9.42
CA ARG A 31 -1.81 -5.67 -9.20
C ARG A 31 -2.34 -5.10 -7.88
N VAL A 32 -1.56 -5.12 -6.81
CA VAL A 32 -1.94 -4.53 -5.52
C VAL A 32 -2.01 -3.00 -5.62
N LEU A 33 -1.03 -2.36 -6.26
CA LEU A 33 -1.04 -0.92 -6.53
C LEU A 33 -2.21 -0.51 -7.43
N SER A 34 -2.53 -1.29 -8.46
CA SER A 34 -3.66 -1.00 -9.35
C SER A 34 -5.02 -1.26 -8.67
N SER A 35 -5.10 -2.27 -7.80
CA SER A 35 -6.30 -2.58 -7.01
C SER A 35 -6.53 -1.54 -5.91
N SER A 36 -5.46 -1.01 -5.33
CA SER A 36 -5.55 0.10 -4.37
C SER A 36 -5.80 1.44 -5.07
N ALA A 37 -5.32 1.65 -6.30
CA ALA A 37 -5.55 2.87 -7.06
C ALA A 37 -7.04 3.19 -7.19
N GLY A 38 -7.90 2.22 -7.53
CA GLY A 38 -9.35 2.44 -7.60
C GLY A 38 -9.97 2.82 -6.25
N LYS A 39 -9.51 2.19 -5.15
CA LYS A 39 -9.98 2.51 -3.79
C LYS A 39 -9.49 3.87 -3.30
N LEU A 40 -8.25 4.22 -3.63
CA LEU A 40 -7.66 5.53 -3.34
C LEU A 40 -8.38 6.62 -4.14
N LEU A 41 -8.70 6.37 -5.41
CA LEU A 41 -9.44 7.31 -6.25
C LEU A 41 -10.87 7.49 -5.74
N ALA A 42 -11.54 6.41 -5.33
CA ALA A 42 -12.84 6.49 -4.67
C ALA A 42 -12.79 7.25 -3.34
N LEU A 43 -11.78 6.97 -2.50
CA LEU A 43 -11.55 7.68 -1.24
C LEU A 43 -11.30 9.17 -1.50
N VAL A 44 -10.40 9.51 -2.42
CA VAL A 44 -10.10 10.89 -2.81
C VAL A 44 -11.36 11.57 -3.35
N SER A 45 -12.16 10.88 -4.16
CA SER A 45 -13.43 11.40 -4.68
C SER A 45 -14.44 11.69 -3.57
N ILE A 46 -14.61 10.78 -2.61
CA ILE A 46 -15.51 10.97 -1.45
C ILE A 46 -15.02 12.15 -0.60
N VAL A 47 -13.71 12.22 -0.33
CA VAL A 47 -13.11 13.31 0.43
C VAL A 47 -13.23 14.63 -0.34
N LEU A 48 -13.13 14.65 -1.67
CA LEU A 48 -13.38 15.85 -2.49
C LEU A 48 -14.84 16.30 -2.43
N ILE A 49 -15.78 15.36 -2.53
CA ILE A 49 -17.21 15.65 -2.44
C ILE A 49 -17.54 16.24 -1.07
N CYS A 50 -17.02 15.67 0.01
CA CYS A 50 -17.17 16.24 1.35
C CYS A 50 -16.50 17.62 1.46
N GLN A 51 -15.27 17.79 0.96
CA GLN A 51 -14.60 19.09 0.97
C GLN A 51 -15.41 20.15 0.23
N TYR A 52 -15.99 19.81 -0.92
CA TYR A 52 -16.82 20.70 -1.71
C TYR A 52 -18.16 21.01 -1.01
N ALA A 53 -18.84 19.99 -0.47
CA ALA A 53 -20.12 20.14 0.21
C ALA A 53 -20.01 20.93 1.53
N PHE A 54 -18.92 20.74 2.28
CA PHE A 54 -18.71 21.41 3.57
C PHE A 54 -17.83 22.67 3.46
N GLY A 55 -17.22 22.95 2.31
CA GLY A 55 -16.33 24.11 2.10
C GLY A 55 -15.01 24.03 2.87
N ILE A 56 -14.55 22.83 3.25
CA ILE A 56 -13.40 22.63 4.15
C ILE A 56 -12.13 22.29 3.36
N SER A 57 -11.00 22.87 3.74
CA SER A 57 -9.68 22.57 3.16
C SER A 57 -9.16 21.19 3.60
N PRO A 58 -8.53 20.39 2.72
CA PRO A 58 -8.06 19.04 3.05
C PRO A 58 -7.04 19.05 4.20
N LYS A 59 -6.25 20.12 4.29
CA LYS A 59 -5.30 20.31 5.39
C LYS A 59 -6.00 20.51 6.72
N SER A 60 -7.15 21.18 6.73
CA SER A 60 -7.95 21.39 7.94
C SER A 60 -8.59 20.08 8.41
N LEU A 61 -9.13 19.26 7.50
CA LEU A 61 -9.66 17.93 7.84
C LEU A 61 -8.58 17.02 8.42
N TRP A 62 -7.40 16.97 7.80
CA TRP A 62 -6.28 16.18 8.32
C TRP A 62 -5.75 16.71 9.65
N TYR A 63 -5.72 18.03 9.83
CA TYR A 63 -5.37 18.66 11.10
C TYR A 63 -6.37 18.29 12.21
N GLU A 64 -7.67 18.39 11.94
CA GLU A 64 -8.72 17.98 12.89
C GLU A 64 -8.63 16.48 13.22
N VAL A 65 -8.49 15.63 12.19
CA VAL A 65 -8.40 14.17 12.34
C VAL A 65 -7.17 13.74 13.12
N SER A 66 -6.02 14.42 12.96
CA SER A 66 -4.82 14.13 13.75
C SER A 66 -4.93 14.56 15.22
N HIS A 67 -5.82 15.51 15.53
CA HIS A 67 -6.08 15.95 16.91
C HIS A 67 -7.22 15.17 17.59
N LEU A 68 -8.11 14.52 16.83
CA LEU A 68 -9.15 13.61 17.34
C LEU A 68 -8.64 12.51 18.30
N PRO A 69 -7.54 11.77 18.02
CA PRO A 69 -7.05 10.77 18.97
C PRO A 69 -6.59 11.40 20.29
N GLN A 70 -6.07 12.62 20.26
CA GLN A 70 -5.67 13.37 21.45
C GLN A 70 -6.87 13.82 22.30
N SER A 71 -7.94 14.30 21.66
CA SER A 71 -9.17 14.67 22.36
C SER A 71 -9.91 13.44 22.90
N LEU A 72 -9.89 12.31 22.18
CA LEU A 72 -10.41 11.03 22.68
C LEU A 72 -9.60 10.50 23.87
N ALA A 73 -8.27 10.63 23.86
CA ALA A 73 -7.42 10.23 24.98
C ALA A 73 -7.70 11.07 26.24
N ARG A 74 -7.88 12.40 26.09
CA ARG A 74 -8.26 13.28 27.20
C ARG A 74 -9.65 12.98 27.74
N LEU A 75 -10.60 12.71 26.85
CA LEU A 75 -11.94 12.28 27.26
C LEU A 75 -11.85 10.96 28.02
N ALA A 76 -11.17 9.95 27.50
CA ALA A 76 -10.96 8.67 28.19
C ALA A 76 -10.30 8.83 29.57
N GLN A 77 -9.36 9.77 29.73
CA GLN A 77 -8.76 10.09 31.03
C GLN A 77 -9.69 10.87 31.98
N GLN A 78 -10.72 11.55 31.48
CA GLN A 78 -11.73 12.20 32.32
C GLN A 78 -12.83 11.23 32.79
N ILE A 79 -13.03 10.11 32.09
CA ILE A 79 -14.02 9.08 32.45
C ILE A 79 -13.42 7.89 33.22
N ALA A 80 -12.09 7.87 33.42
CA ALA A 80 -11.35 6.90 34.22
C ALA A 80 -10.92 7.52 35.56
#